data_AF-A0A397V4M6-F1
#
_entry.id   AF-A0A397V4M6-F1
#
_cell.length_a   1.000
_cell.length_b   1.000
_cell.length_c   1.000
_cell.angle_alpha   90.00
_cell.angle_beta   90.00
_cell.angle_gamma   90.00
#
_symmetry.space_group_name_H-M   'P 1'
#
loop_
_entity.id
_entity.type
_entity.pdbx_description
1 polymer ?
#
loop_
_entity_poly.entity_id
_entity_poly.type
_entity_poly.pdbx_seq_one_letter_code
_entity_poly.pdbx_strand_id
1 'polypeptide(L)'
;MDKNTIRRFVKEFANIIEFYGVTRDRGFYNMVLQLANNGDLREYLKINFSKLGWTDRLRMAREISDGLKFLHKNNIIHRDLVSVVI
;
A
#
# COMPACT_ATOMS: atom_id res chain seq x y z
N MET A 1 11.08 16.63 21.17
CA MET A 1 10.20 16.39 20.01
C MET A 1 8.91 15.80 20.57
N ASP A 2 7.85 16.63 20.63
CA ASP A 2 6.62 16.36 21.40
C ASP A 2 5.70 15.35 20.69
N LYS A 3 5.04 14.49 21.47
CA LYS A 3 4.26 13.32 21.00
C LYS A 3 2.88 13.68 20.44
N ASN A 4 2.47 14.95 20.44
CA ASN A 4 1.07 15.34 20.20
C ASN A 4 0.80 16.28 19.02
N THR A 5 1.73 16.44 18.07
CA THR A 5 1.43 17.21 16.84
C THR A 5 1.82 16.45 15.58
N ILE A 6 1.12 15.35 15.29
CA ILE A 6 0.89 14.91 13.91
C ILE A 6 -0.54 15.35 13.59
N ARG A 7 -0.70 16.52 12.97
CA ARG A 7 -1.99 16.95 12.44
C ARG A 7 -2.39 15.97 11.33
N ARG A 8 -3.28 15.04 11.68
CA ARG A 8 -3.94 14.07 10.81
C ARG A 8 -4.71 14.81 9.72
N PHE A 9 -4.09 14.97 8.56
CA PHE A 9 -4.76 15.19 7.29
C PHE A 9 -4.59 13.94 6.44
N VAL A 10 -5.32 12.89 6.79
CA VAL A 10 -5.24 11.64 6.04
C VAL A 10 -6.66 11.14 5.85
N LYS A 11 -7.17 11.43 4.66
CA LYS A 11 -8.25 10.66 4.09
C LYS A 11 -7.68 9.26 3.87
N GLU A 12 -8.16 8.29 4.63
CA GLU A 12 -7.79 6.88 4.46
C GLU A 12 -8.06 6.48 3.01
N PHE A 13 -7.01 6.35 2.21
CA PHE A 13 -7.10 5.75 0.89
C PHE A 13 -6.85 4.26 1.07
N ALA A 14 -7.92 3.50 1.24
CA ALA A 14 -7.88 2.09 1.65
C ALA A 14 -6.96 1.18 0.81
N ASN A 15 -6.50 1.63 -0.37
CA ASN A 15 -5.75 0.85 -1.34
C ASN A 15 -4.41 1.47 -1.77
N ILE A 16 -3.89 2.48 -1.06
CA ILE A 16 -2.54 3.04 -1.28
C ILE A 16 -1.84 3.14 0.08
N ILE A 17 -0.61 2.61 0.17
CA ILE A 17 0.21 2.69 1.39
C ILE A 17 0.40 4.15 1.78
N GLU A 18 0.08 4.45 3.03
CA GLU A 18 0.19 5.80 3.57
C GLU A 18 1.67 6.20 3.73
N PHE A 19 1.98 7.44 3.35
CA PHE A 19 3.28 8.06 3.57
C PHE A 19 3.23 9.02 4.74
N TYR A 20 3.96 8.70 5.82
CA TYR A 20 4.00 9.52 7.02
C TYR A 20 5.08 10.60 6.98
N GLY A 21 6.16 10.38 6.22
CA GLY A 21 7.22 11.37 6.06
C GLY A 21 8.60 10.78 5.78
N VAL A 22 9.62 11.63 5.89
CA VAL A 22 11.03 11.26 5.77
C VAL A 22 11.72 11.51 7.11
N THR A 23 12.59 10.59 7.51
CA THR A 23 13.52 10.78 8.63
C THR A 23 14.96 10.68 8.16
N ARG A 24 15.89 11.23 8.94
CA ARG A 24 17.32 11.12 8.69
C ARG A 24 17.98 10.47 9.89
N ASP A 25 18.62 9.33 9.67
CA ASP A 25 19.39 8.62 10.70
C ASP A 25 20.76 8.23 10.15
N ARG A 26 21.81 8.44 10.94
CA ARG A 26 23.22 8.13 10.60
C ARG A 26 23.66 8.62 9.20
N GLY A 27 23.12 9.75 8.76
CA GLY A 27 23.42 10.35 7.45
C GLY A 27 22.54 9.87 6.29
N PHE A 28 21.72 8.83 6.48
CA PHE A 28 20.82 8.29 5.45
C PHE A 28 19.41 8.85 5.58
N TYR A 29 18.76 9.09 4.44
CA TYR A 29 17.33 9.42 4.39
C TYR A 29 16.51 8.14 4.32
N ASN A 30 15.50 8.04 5.18
CA ASN A 30 14.58 6.91 5.25
C ASN A 30 13.15 7.41 5.10
N MET A 31 12.32 6.67 4.38
CA MET A 31 10.87 6.94 4.29
C MET A 31 10.13 6.20 5.41
N VAL A 32 9.14 6.85 5.99
CA VAL A 32 8.24 6.27 7.00
C VAL A 32 6.90 6.03 6.33
N LEU A 33 6.51 4.76 6.23
CA LEU A 33 5.32 4.30 5.50
C LEU A 33 4.41 3.49 6.44
N GLN A 34 3.13 3.34 6.06
CA GLN A 34 2.24 2.38 6.69
C GLN A 34 2.81 0.96 6.62
N LEU A 35 2.79 0.25 7.74
CA LEU A 35 3.22 -1.14 7.81
C LEU A 35 2.16 -2.06 7.18
N ALA A 36 2.55 -2.78 6.12
CA ALA A 36 1.75 -3.85 5.56
C ALA A 36 2.01 -5.16 6.33
N ASN A 37 1.15 -5.48 7.30
CA ASN A 37 1.36 -6.57 8.27
C ASN A 37 1.53 -7.97 7.66
N ASN A 38 1.16 -8.17 6.39
CA ASN A 38 1.25 -9.45 5.68
C ASN A 38 2.38 -9.48 4.64
N GLY A 39 3.26 -8.46 4.62
CA GLY A 39 4.35 -8.36 3.66
C GLY A 39 3.88 -8.08 2.23
N ASP A 40 4.67 -8.51 1.26
CA ASP A 40 4.34 -8.31 -0.16
C ASP A 40 3.29 -9.31 -0.65
N LEU A 41 2.49 -8.87 -1.63
CA LEU A 41 1.38 -9.65 -2.15
C LEU A 41 1.83 -10.97 -2.82
N ARG A 42 3.04 -11.01 -3.41
CA ARG A 42 3.53 -12.20 -4.12
C ARG A 42 3.81 -13.33 -3.14
N GLU A 43 4.54 -13.05 -2.07
CA GLU A 43 4.83 -14.03 -1.01
C GLU A 43 3.55 -14.41 -0.26
N TYR A 44 2.67 -13.44 0.01
CA TYR A 44 1.37 -13.73 0.62
C TYR A 44 0.56 -14.72 -0.21
N LEU A 45 0.46 -14.50 -1.52
CA LEU A 45 -0.28 -15.38 -2.42
C LEU A 45 0.38 -16.76 -2.53
N LYS A 46 1.71 -16.85 -2.64
CA LYS A 46 2.40 -18.16 -2.66
C LYS A 46 2.01 -19.06 -1.48
N ILE A 47 1.85 -18.47 -0.29
CA ILE A 47 1.54 -19.22 0.95
C ILE A 47 0.04 -19.49 1.09
N ASN A 48 -0.82 -18.56 0.65
CA ASN A 48 -2.24 -18.56 1.01
C ASN A 48 -3.20 -18.81 -0.17
N PHE A 49 -2.70 -18.97 -1.41
CA PHE A 49 -3.55 -19.10 -2.60
C PHE A 49 -4.65 -20.16 -2.47
N SER A 50 -4.31 -21.34 -1.92
CA SER A 50 -5.27 -22.44 -1.73
C SER A 50 -6.32 -22.17 -0.65
N LYS A 51 -6.07 -21.23 0.26
CA LYS A 51 -6.99 -20.83 1.34
C LYS A 51 -7.90 -19.68 0.92
N LEU A 52 -7.53 -18.94 -0.12
CA LEU A 52 -8.29 -17.80 -0.62
C LEU A 52 -9.43 -18.26 -1.53
N GLY A 53 -10.66 -17.96 -1.11
CA GLY A 53 -11.84 -18.18 -1.94
C GLY A 53 -11.89 -17.23 -3.14
N TRP A 54 -12.77 -17.53 -4.09
CA TRP A 54 -12.93 -16.68 -5.28
C TRP A 54 -13.32 -15.24 -4.92
N THR A 55 -14.19 -15.07 -3.92
CA THR A 55 -14.61 -13.75 -3.44
C THR A 55 -13.45 -12.95 -2.85
N ASP A 56 -12.50 -13.58 -2.16
CA ASP A 56 -11.31 -12.90 -1.62
C ASP A 56 -10.41 -12.40 -2.74
N ARG A 57 -10.21 -13.23 -3.77
CA ARG A 57 -9.40 -12.89 -4.95
C ARG A 57 -10.00 -11.72 -5.72
N LEU A 58 -11.31 -11.77 -5.96
CA LEU A 58 -12.03 -10.66 -6.59
C LEU A 58 -11.96 -9.38 -5.76
N ARG A 59 -12.06 -9.47 -4.43
CA ARG A 59 -11.92 -8.32 -3.54
C ARG A 59 -10.53 -7.69 -3.65
N MET A 60 -9.46 -8.49 -3.58
CA MET A 60 -8.09 -7.99 -3.73
C MET A 60 -7.85 -7.34 -5.10
N ALA A 61 -8.32 -7.97 -6.18
CA ALA A 61 -8.20 -7.41 -7.53
C ALA A 61 -8.94 -6.06 -7.66
N ARG A 62 -10.12 -5.94 -7.05
CA ARG A 62 -10.87 -4.68 -6.99
C ARG A 62 -10.14 -3.63 -6.16
N GLU A 63 -9.62 -3.97 -4.99
CA GLU A 63 -8.88 -3.05 -4.11
C GLU A 63 -7.66 -2.46 -4.86
N ILE A 64 -6.86 -3.30 -5.53
CA ILE A 64 -5.73 -2.85 -6.38
C ILE A 64 -6.21 -1.93 -7.51
N SER A 65 -7.29 -2.30 -8.19
CA SER A 65 -7.87 -1.50 -9.27
C SER A 65 -8.36 -0.13 -8.78
N ASP A 66 -8.96 -0.07 -7.60
CA ASP A 66 -9.42 1.17 -6.97
C ASP A 66 -8.24 2.07 -6.58
N GLY A 67 -7.12 1.50 -6.12
CA GLY A 67 -5.87 2.23 -5.89
C GLY A 67 -5.30 2.85 -7.18
N LEU A 68 -5.23 2.08 -8.26
CA LEU A 68 -4.79 2.56 -9.57
C LEU A 68 -5.72 3.65 -10.13
N LYS A 69 -7.04 3.45 -9.99
CA LYS A 69 -8.04 4.45 -10.37
C LYS A 69 -7.83 5.76 -9.61
N PHE A 70 -7.48 5.69 -8.33
CA PHE A 70 -7.13 6.87 -7.54
C PHE A 70 -5.87 7.56 -8.10
N LEU A 71 -4.79 6.83 -8.38
CA LEU A 71 -3.57 7.39 -8.96
C LEU A 71 -3.85 8.08 -10.30
N HIS A 72 -4.55 7.39 -11.21
CA HIS A 72 -4.88 7.94 -12.53
C HIS A 72 -5.77 9.18 -12.46
N LYS A 73 -6.74 9.23 -11.53
CA LYS A 73 -7.56 10.43 -11.29
C LYS A 73 -6.73 11.65 -10.85
N ASN A 74 -5.55 11.40 -10.25
CA ASN A 74 -4.62 12.44 -9.84
C ASN A 74 -3.48 12.64 -10.86
N ASN A 75 -3.63 12.14 -12.10
CA ASN A 75 -2.63 12.21 -13.16
C ASN A 75 -1.28 11.56 -12.81
N ILE A 76 -1.29 10.56 -11.93
CA ILE A 76 -0.10 9.79 -11.54
C ILE A 76 -0.15 8.44 -12.26
N ILE A 77 0.90 8.13 -13.03
CA ILE A 77 1.10 6.83 -13.65
C ILE A 77 2.01 6.01 -12.73
N HIS A 78 1.59 4.81 -12.30
CA HIS A 78 2.38 3.96 -11.40
C HIS A 78 3.71 3.50 -12.01
N ARG A 79 3.73 3.26 -13.33
CA ARG A 79 4.88 2.87 -14.18
C ARG A 79 5.52 1.51 -13.91
N ASP A 80 5.40 0.97 -12.70
CA ASP A 80 5.99 -0.34 -12.35
C ASP A 80 4.98 -1.24 -11.63
N LEU A 81 3.76 -1.31 -12.16
CA LEU A 81 2.73 -2.19 -11.61
C LEU A 81 3.08 -3.63 -11.97
N VAL A 82 3.63 -4.38 -11.02
CA VAL A 82 3.91 -5.81 -11.19
C VAL A 82 2.63 -6.61 -10.92
N SER A 83 2.08 -7.18 -11.98
CA SER A 83 0.95 -8.11 -11.89
C SER A 83 1.39 -9.40 -11.20
N VAL A 84 0.81 -9.69 -10.02
CA VAL A 84 0.76 -11.05 -9.49
C VAL A 84 -0.59 -11.63 -9.89
N VAL A 85 -0.61 -12.82 -10.49
CA VAL A 85 -1.87 -13.49 -10.87
C VAL A 85 -2.64 -13.83 -9.58
N ILE A 86 -3.75 -13.14 -9.34
CA ILE A 86 -4.67 -13.32 -8.21
C ILE A 86 -5.79 -14.29 -8.58
#